data_AF-A0A6G0KE90-F1
#
_entry.id   AF-A0A6G0KE90-F1
#
_cell.length_a   1.000
_cell.length_b   1.000
_cell.length_c   1.000
_cell.angle_alpha   90.00
_cell.angle_beta   90.00
_cell.angle_gamma   90.00
#
_symmetry.space_group_name_H-M   'P 1'
#
loop_
_entity.id
_entity.type
_entity.pdbx_description
1 polymer ?
#
loop_
_entity_poly.entity_id
_entity_poly.type
_entity_poly.pdbx_seq_one_letter_code
_entity_poly.pdbx_strand_id
1 'polypeptide(L)'
;MAPSSKTRTCLTQQQKLCLIKKAESSPATKYEDLALWAKVEFGLRRLPGKATISRIISGRIALLRQPHENAQRKNKPSPFQLQLDQNIVEFIMLAEAEGICLSGAMIVFYATVLAKKLGLPRHRQPRFGLSWLRCLQHRYGFRWRRAYGESSSVDLTKVKEELKRIQAVVTTYLPKNVFNMDESAFFTRLCHEARSARRKPPLSSRTRHVSLWPAMLTLTALRSYHCYSLEPRRSPAGTRTNRARCSTWAPQRVG
;
A
#
# COMPACT_ATOMS: atom_id res chain seq x y z
N MET A 1 -36.66 16.45 -9.69
CA MET A 1 -35.56 16.99 -8.87
C MET A 1 -34.57 17.72 -9.78
N ALA A 2 -34.56 19.05 -9.78
CA ALA A 2 -33.64 19.85 -10.59
C ALA A 2 -32.20 19.74 -10.02
N PRO A 3 -31.15 19.63 -10.87
CA PRO A 3 -29.78 19.57 -10.39
C PRO A 3 -29.40 20.91 -9.72
N SER A 4 -29.09 20.84 -8.42
CA SER A 4 -28.60 21.95 -7.58
C SER A 4 -27.61 22.86 -8.32
N SER A 5 -27.91 24.17 -8.34
CA SER A 5 -27.32 25.16 -9.23
C SER A 5 -25.89 25.59 -8.88
N LYS A 6 -25.26 25.11 -7.80
CA LYS A 6 -24.00 25.70 -7.27
C LYS A 6 -22.79 24.77 -7.17
N THR A 7 -22.67 23.75 -8.04
CA THR A 7 -21.45 22.91 -8.02
C THR A 7 -20.30 23.61 -8.77
N ARG A 8 -19.26 24.01 -8.03
CA ARG A 8 -18.02 24.61 -8.58
C ARG A 8 -17.26 23.60 -9.44
N THR A 9 -16.73 24.04 -10.58
CA THR A 9 -15.85 23.22 -11.44
C THR A 9 -14.50 23.05 -10.76
N CYS A 10 -14.13 21.81 -10.43
CA CYS A 10 -12.92 21.51 -9.67
C CYS A 10 -11.87 20.86 -10.58
N LEU A 11 -10.82 21.61 -10.91
CA LEU A 11 -9.74 21.19 -11.80
C LEU A 11 -8.66 20.41 -11.06
N THR A 12 -8.13 19.36 -11.67
CA THR A 12 -6.95 18.64 -11.16
C THR A 12 -5.70 19.49 -11.28
N GLN A 13 -4.66 19.12 -10.54
CA GLN A 13 -3.38 19.81 -10.61
C GLN A 13 -2.74 19.69 -12.00
N GLN A 14 -2.86 18.53 -12.65
CA GLN A 14 -2.43 18.33 -14.02
C GLN A 14 -3.18 19.24 -15.00
N GLN A 15 -4.51 19.37 -14.86
CA GLN A 15 -5.32 20.27 -15.69
C GLN A 15 -4.90 21.73 -15.50
N LYS A 16 -4.62 22.16 -14.26
CA LYS A 16 -4.10 23.50 -13.97
C LYS A 16 -2.73 23.73 -14.61
N LEU A 17 -1.84 22.75 -14.59
CA LEU A 17 -0.53 22.83 -15.23
C LEU A 17 -0.64 22.88 -16.77
N CYS A 18 -1.53 22.09 -17.36
CA CYS A 18 -1.80 22.15 -18.80
C CYS A 18 -2.33 23.52 -19.21
N LEU A 19 -3.19 24.11 -18.38
CA LEU A 19 -3.72 25.46 -18.60
C LEU A 19 -2.62 26.54 -18.53
N ILE A 20 -1.68 26.42 -17.60
CA ILE A 20 -0.53 27.32 -17.52
C ILE A 20 0.32 27.21 -18.79
N LYS A 21 0.65 25.98 -19.23
CA LYS A 21 1.39 25.75 -20.47
C LYS A 21 0.69 26.37 -21.68
N LYS A 22 -0.64 26.20 -21.78
CA LYS A 22 -1.45 26.80 -22.86
C LYS A 22 -1.42 28.33 -22.83
N ALA A 23 -1.48 28.93 -21.64
CA ALA A 23 -1.39 30.38 -21.48
C ALA A 23 0.01 30.93 -21.85
N GLU A 24 1.08 30.19 -21.55
CA GLU A 24 2.45 30.53 -21.92
C GLU A 24 2.67 30.42 -23.44
N SER A 25 2.09 29.41 -24.09
CA SER A 25 2.15 29.26 -25.56
C SER A 25 1.31 30.29 -26.32
N SER A 26 0.43 31.05 -25.65
CA SER A 26 -0.49 31.99 -26.30
C SER A 26 -0.74 33.23 -25.42
N PRO A 27 0.27 34.10 -25.22
CA PRO A 27 0.23 35.17 -24.23
C PRO A 27 -0.81 36.26 -24.50
N ALA A 28 -1.32 36.39 -25.73
CA ALA A 28 -2.36 37.35 -26.11
C ALA A 28 -3.80 36.83 -25.93
N THR A 29 -4.00 35.59 -25.49
CA THR A 29 -5.35 35.01 -25.36
C THR A 29 -6.11 35.59 -24.16
N LYS A 30 -7.40 35.90 -24.36
CA LYS A 30 -8.25 36.38 -23.27
C LYS A 30 -8.53 35.24 -22.29
N TYR A 31 -8.74 35.57 -21.01
CA TYR A 31 -9.09 34.57 -20.00
C TYR A 31 -10.40 33.83 -20.28
N GLU A 32 -11.29 34.43 -21.07
CA GLU A 32 -12.54 33.80 -21.54
C GLU A 32 -12.28 32.71 -22.57
N ASP A 33 -11.35 32.95 -23.51
CA ASP A 33 -10.95 31.96 -24.53
C ASP A 33 -10.22 30.77 -23.87
N LEU A 34 -9.37 31.04 -22.87
CA LEU A 34 -8.72 29.99 -22.08
C LEU A 34 -9.73 29.15 -21.27
N ALA A 35 -10.81 29.77 -20.79
CA ALA A 35 -11.88 29.05 -20.10
C ALA A 35 -12.67 28.14 -21.06
N LEU A 36 -12.95 28.62 -22.28
CA LEU A 36 -13.61 27.85 -23.33
C LEU A 36 -12.75 26.67 -23.76
N TRP A 37 -11.47 26.90 -24.02
CA TRP A 37 -10.51 25.85 -24.34
C TRP A 37 -10.47 24.79 -23.22
N ALA A 38 -10.37 25.20 -21.95
CA ALA A 38 -10.35 24.27 -20.82
C ALA A 38 -11.65 23.45 -20.68
N LYS A 39 -12.80 24.00 -21.07
CA LYS A 39 -14.08 23.26 -21.07
C LYS A 39 -14.07 22.16 -22.11
N VAL A 40 -13.61 22.46 -23.32
CA VAL A 40 -13.53 21.50 -24.44
C VAL A 40 -12.49 20.43 -24.16
N GLU A 41 -11.26 20.84 -23.84
CA GLU A 41 -10.12 19.95 -23.61
C GLU A 41 -10.35 18.97 -22.46
N PHE A 42 -10.90 19.45 -21.33
CA PHE A 42 -11.07 18.64 -20.13
C PHE A 42 -12.47 18.03 -20.00
N GLY A 43 -13.35 18.20 -21.00
CA GLY A 43 -14.73 17.71 -20.95
C GLY A 43 -15.53 18.22 -19.75
N LEU A 44 -15.35 19.50 -19.38
CA LEU A 44 -15.98 20.05 -18.17
C LEU A 44 -17.47 20.27 -18.39
N ARG A 45 -18.29 19.81 -17.44
CA ARG A 45 -19.75 20.06 -17.44
C ARG A 45 -20.11 21.55 -17.42
N ARG A 46 -19.25 22.39 -16.85
CA ARG A 46 -19.45 23.84 -16.70
C ARG A 46 -18.18 24.61 -17.07
N LEU A 47 -18.38 25.78 -17.65
CA LEU A 47 -17.30 26.71 -17.97
C LEU A 47 -16.61 27.18 -16.67
N PRO A 48 -15.26 27.08 -16.56
CA PRO A 48 -14.55 27.65 -15.43
C PRO A 48 -14.66 29.18 -15.46
N GLY A 49 -15.02 29.81 -14.34
CA GLY A 49 -15.16 31.27 -14.28
C GLY A 49 -13.82 32.00 -14.46
N LYS A 50 -13.86 33.20 -15.03
CA LYS A 50 -12.70 34.08 -15.28
C LYS A 50 -11.77 34.24 -14.07
N ALA A 51 -12.33 34.46 -12.88
CA ALA A 51 -11.58 34.57 -11.62
C ALA A 51 -10.81 33.29 -11.26
N THR A 52 -11.32 32.12 -11.65
CA THR A 52 -10.65 30.83 -11.44
C THR A 52 -9.41 30.71 -12.33
N ILE A 53 -9.55 31.08 -13.61
CA ILE A 53 -8.45 31.08 -14.59
C ILE A 53 -7.34 32.05 -14.15
N SER A 54 -7.72 33.29 -13.84
CA SER A 54 -6.79 34.30 -13.34
C SER A 54 -6.02 33.80 -12.10
N ARG A 55 -6.72 33.25 -11.09
CA ARG A 55 -6.08 32.71 -9.88
C ARG A 55 -5.10 31.56 -10.17
N ILE A 56 -5.40 30.70 -11.14
CA ILE A 56 -4.52 29.60 -11.55
C ILE A 56 -3.24 30.14 -12.19
N ILE A 57 -3.37 31.12 -13.09
CA ILE A 57 -2.24 31.72 -13.80
C ILE A 57 -1.37 32.53 -12.83
N SER A 58 -1.96 33.36 -11.96
CA SER A 58 -1.22 34.10 -10.93
C SER A 58 -0.53 33.17 -9.92
N GLY A 59 -1.11 32.00 -9.65
CA GLY A 59 -0.55 30.97 -8.78
C GLY A 59 0.49 30.05 -9.42
N ARG A 60 0.94 30.30 -10.66
CA ARG A 60 1.77 29.37 -11.46
C ARG A 60 3.03 28.89 -10.75
N ILE A 61 3.76 29.77 -10.08
CA ILE A 61 5.03 29.45 -9.39
C ILE A 61 4.79 28.39 -8.30
N ALA A 62 3.72 28.54 -7.53
CA ALA A 62 3.38 27.60 -6.46
C ALA A 62 2.90 26.25 -7.02
N LEU A 63 2.26 26.22 -8.19
CA LEU A 63 1.79 25.00 -8.85
C LEU A 63 2.92 24.21 -9.50
N LEU A 64 3.88 24.88 -10.13
CA LEU A 64 5.05 24.27 -10.78
C LEU A 64 6.02 23.64 -9.78
N ARG A 65 6.13 24.19 -8.56
CA ARG A 65 7.00 23.67 -7.49
C ARG A 65 6.48 22.38 -6.83
N GLN A 66 5.28 21.92 -7.17
CA GLN A 66 4.67 20.76 -6.52
C GLN A 66 5.10 19.45 -7.18
N PRO A 67 5.29 18.37 -6.40
CA PRO A 67 5.68 17.08 -6.94
C PRO A 67 4.59 16.47 -7.83
N HIS A 68 5.03 15.74 -8.86
CA HIS A 68 4.15 15.10 -9.85
C HIS A 68 3.17 14.09 -9.23
N GLU A 69 3.48 13.52 -8.05
CA GLU A 69 2.60 12.61 -7.31
C GLU A 69 1.23 13.22 -6.96
N ASN A 70 1.11 14.56 -6.99
CA ASN A 70 -0.15 15.26 -6.75
C ASN A 70 -0.94 15.60 -8.02
N ALA A 71 -0.50 15.16 -9.21
CA ALA A 71 -1.09 15.52 -10.51
C ALA A 71 -2.62 15.32 -10.58
N GLN A 72 -3.13 14.22 -10.01
CA GLN A 72 -4.56 13.91 -10.02
C GLN A 72 -5.36 14.61 -8.92
N ARG A 73 -4.70 15.28 -7.97
CA ARG A 73 -5.39 15.95 -6.86
C ARG A 73 -6.03 17.24 -7.35
N LYS A 74 -7.27 17.48 -6.90
CA LYS A 74 -7.99 18.72 -7.19
C LYS A 74 -7.69 19.82 -6.15
N ASN A 75 -7.38 19.42 -4.92
CA ASN A 75 -7.05 20.30 -3.80
C ASN A 75 -5.60 20.12 -3.34
N LYS A 76 -4.98 21.23 -2.91
CA LYS A 76 -3.66 21.22 -2.30
C LYS A 76 -3.76 20.55 -0.92
N PRO A 77 -2.99 19.49 -0.62
CA PRO A 77 -2.92 18.97 0.74
C PRO A 77 -2.29 20.01 1.67
N SER A 78 -2.72 20.02 2.92
CA SER A 78 -2.02 20.77 3.97
C SER A 78 -0.55 20.30 4.01
N PRO A 79 0.44 21.22 4.16
CA PRO A 79 1.85 20.84 4.33
C PRO A 79 2.02 19.81 5.46
N PHE A 80 1.23 19.97 6.52
CA PHE A 80 1.21 19.07 7.64
C PHE A 80 0.75 17.66 7.25
N GLN A 81 -0.35 17.56 6.50
CA GLN A 81 -0.86 16.26 6.04
C GLN A 81 0.15 15.56 5.13
N LEU A 82 0.86 16.34 4.31
CA LEU A 82 1.94 15.81 3.47
C LEU A 82 3.06 15.23 4.32
N GLN A 83 3.50 15.94 5.37
CA GLN A 83 4.54 15.48 6.28
C GLN A 83 4.14 14.18 7.00
N LEU A 84 2.91 14.14 7.53
CA LEU A 84 2.39 12.93 8.19
C LEU A 84 2.34 11.75 7.21
N ASP A 85 1.74 11.95 6.03
CA ASP A 85 1.63 10.91 5.00
C ASP A 85 3.02 10.42 4.57
N GLN A 86 4.01 11.31 4.38
CA GLN A 86 5.39 10.96 4.01
C GLN A 86 6.09 10.08 5.05
N ASN A 87 5.99 10.42 6.33
CA ASN A 87 6.61 9.65 7.41
C ASN A 87 6.00 8.25 7.53
N ILE A 88 4.69 8.11 7.32
CA ILE A 88 4.01 6.81 7.34
C ILE A 88 4.41 5.97 6.13
N VAL A 89 4.49 6.60 4.96
CA VAL A 89 4.95 5.98 3.72
C VAL A 89 6.38 5.45 3.87
N GLU A 90 7.27 6.23 4.48
CA GLU A 90 8.65 5.84 4.75
C GLU A 90 8.73 4.67 5.73
N PHE A 91 7.97 4.72 6.83
CA PHE A 91 7.87 3.61 7.77
C PHE A 91 7.42 2.29 7.10
N ILE A 92 6.42 2.36 6.21
CA ILE A 92 5.96 1.19 5.45
C ILE A 92 7.07 0.65 4.54
N MET A 93 7.80 1.53 3.85
CA MET A 93 8.91 1.10 2.97
C MET A 93 10.05 0.44 3.75
N LEU A 94 10.38 0.97 4.93
CA LEU A 94 11.41 0.36 5.79
C LEU A 94 10.97 -1.02 6.29
N ALA A 95 9.72 -1.16 6.71
CA ALA A 95 9.19 -2.47 7.11
C ALA A 95 9.20 -3.47 5.96
N GLU A 96 8.83 -3.04 4.75
CA GLU A 96 8.91 -3.88 3.54
C GLU A 96 10.34 -4.33 3.23
N ALA A 97 11.32 -3.43 3.36
CA ALA A 97 12.75 -3.72 3.13
C ALA A 97 13.31 -4.72 4.15
N GLU A 98 12.90 -4.61 5.42
CA GLU A 98 13.25 -5.55 6.49
C GLU A 98 12.44 -6.86 6.45
N GLY A 99 11.51 -7.01 5.50
CA GLY A 99 10.65 -8.19 5.39
C GLY A 99 9.58 -8.31 6.49
N ILE A 100 9.35 -7.25 7.26
CA ILE A 100 8.35 -7.21 8.33
C ILE A 100 6.96 -7.04 7.73
N CYS A 101 6.04 -7.94 8.07
CA CYS A 101 4.64 -7.82 7.67
C CYS A 101 3.93 -6.78 8.54
N LEU A 102 3.39 -5.74 7.92
CA LEU A 102 2.62 -4.71 8.61
C LEU A 102 1.11 -4.95 8.48
N SER A 103 0.47 -5.02 9.64
CA SER A 103 -0.98 -4.98 9.82
C SER A 103 -1.58 -3.61 9.48
N GLY A 104 -2.85 -3.58 9.06
CA GLY A 104 -3.59 -2.33 8.90
C GLY A 104 -3.75 -1.60 10.24
N ALA A 105 -4.00 -2.35 11.31
CA ALA A 105 -4.09 -1.82 12.66
C ALA A 105 -2.74 -1.26 13.14
N MET A 106 -1.62 -1.90 12.80
CA MET A 106 -0.28 -1.39 13.14
C MET A 106 0.01 -0.05 12.45
N ILE A 107 -0.36 0.11 11.18
CA ILE A 107 -0.17 1.38 10.46
C ILE A 107 -1.05 2.48 11.07
N VAL A 108 -2.31 2.16 11.41
CA VAL A 108 -3.24 3.10 12.06
C VAL A 108 -2.72 3.52 13.45
N PHE A 109 -2.19 2.56 14.22
CA PHE A 109 -1.58 2.83 15.51
C PHE A 109 -0.36 3.74 15.39
N TYR A 110 0.57 3.41 14.47
CA TYR A 110 1.75 4.22 14.20
C TYR A 110 1.37 5.65 13.78
N ALA A 111 0.39 5.82 12.88
CA ALA A 111 -0.10 7.12 12.45
C ALA A 111 -0.67 7.94 13.62
N THR A 112 -1.37 7.29 14.56
CA THR A 112 -1.93 7.94 15.75
C THR A 112 -0.83 8.41 16.71
N VAL A 113 0.21 7.59 16.93
CA VAL A 113 1.36 7.96 17.76
C VAL A 113 2.15 9.09 17.10
N LEU A 114 2.39 8.99 15.80
CA LEU A 114 3.13 9.99 15.03
C LEU A 114 2.40 11.34 15.02
N ALA A 115 1.08 11.34 14.90
CA ALA A 115 0.25 12.54 15.00
C ALA A 115 0.43 13.28 16.33
N LYS A 116 0.49 12.54 17.44
CA LYS A 116 0.76 13.11 18.78
C LYS A 116 2.18 13.66 18.86
N LYS A 117 3.18 12.93 18.35
CA LYS A 117 4.59 13.37 18.36
C LYS A 117 4.82 14.63 17.54
N LEU A 118 4.10 14.79 16.42
CA LEU A 118 4.14 16.01 15.60
C LEU A 118 3.32 17.18 16.18
N GLY A 119 2.74 17.02 17.39
CA GLY A 119 2.02 18.09 18.07
C GLY A 119 0.69 18.49 17.41
N LEU A 120 0.02 17.55 16.73
CA LEU A 120 -1.21 17.87 16.02
C LEU A 120 -2.39 18.15 16.97
N PRO A 121 -3.10 19.28 16.82
CA PRO A 121 -4.36 19.46 17.51
C PRO A 121 -5.42 18.50 16.95
N ARG A 122 -6.21 17.87 17.84
CA ARG A 122 -7.19 16.82 17.48
C ARG A 122 -8.14 17.21 16.33
N HIS A 123 -8.54 18.48 16.25
CA HIS A 123 -9.44 18.97 15.20
C HIS A 123 -8.83 18.98 13.79
N ARG A 124 -7.50 18.95 13.67
CA ARG A 124 -6.79 18.84 12.38
C ARG A 124 -6.33 17.42 12.05
N GLN A 125 -6.48 16.49 13.00
CA GLN A 125 -6.09 15.11 12.78
C GLN A 125 -7.10 14.43 11.87
N PRO A 126 -6.64 13.65 10.88
CA PRO A 126 -7.51 12.72 10.18
C PRO A 126 -8.16 11.77 11.19
N ARG A 127 -9.38 11.31 10.88
CA ARG A 127 -9.96 10.19 11.61
C ARG A 127 -9.20 8.92 11.23
N PHE A 128 -8.22 8.56 12.06
CA PHE A 128 -7.42 7.36 11.85
C PHE A 128 -8.31 6.12 11.94
N GLY A 129 -8.34 5.34 10.87
CA GLY A 129 -9.17 4.16 10.73
C GLY A 129 -8.99 3.54 9.34
N LEU A 130 -9.73 2.46 9.07
CA LEU A 130 -9.59 1.70 7.82
C LEU A 130 -9.93 2.54 6.58
N SER A 131 -10.92 3.44 6.66
CA SER A 131 -11.29 4.32 5.56
C SER A 131 -10.16 5.30 5.21
N TRP A 132 -9.56 5.94 6.22
CA TRP A 132 -8.39 6.80 6.05
C TRP A 132 -7.21 6.02 5.47
N LEU A 133 -6.95 4.81 5.97
CA LEU A 133 -5.86 3.97 5.47
C LEU A 133 -6.08 3.59 4.00
N ARG A 134 -7.31 3.24 3.61
CA ARG A 134 -7.66 2.96 2.20
C ARG A 134 -7.42 4.18 1.30
N CYS A 135 -7.73 5.37 1.78
CA CYS A 135 -7.41 6.62 1.07
C CYS A 135 -5.90 6.86 0.98
N LEU A 136 -5.13 6.60 2.04
CA LEU A 136 -3.66 6.66 2.00
C LEU A 136 -3.10 5.68 0.97
N GLN A 137 -3.58 4.44 0.97
CA GLN A 137 -3.16 3.41 0.02
C GLN A 137 -3.43 3.82 -1.43
N HIS A 138 -4.65 4.30 -1.73
CA HIS A 138 -4.99 4.78 -3.05
C HIS A 138 -4.12 5.98 -3.48
N ARG A 139 -3.76 6.86 -2.53
CA ARG A 139 -2.93 8.04 -2.82
C ARG A 139 -1.48 7.69 -3.16
N TYR A 140 -0.88 6.72 -2.46
CA TYR A 140 0.53 6.37 -2.60
C TYR A 140 0.78 5.08 -3.40
N GLY A 141 -0.28 4.43 -3.85
CA GLY A 141 -0.22 3.23 -4.68
C GLY A 141 0.10 1.94 -3.91
N PHE A 142 -0.18 1.91 -2.60
CA PHE A 142 -0.01 0.70 -1.80
C PHE A 142 -1.14 -0.29 -2.03
N ARG A 143 -0.82 -1.57 -2.05
CA ARG A 143 -1.79 -2.65 -2.14
C ARG A 143 -1.48 -3.70 -1.10
N TRP A 144 -2.52 -4.15 -0.42
CA TRP A 144 -2.48 -5.36 0.37
C TRP A 144 -2.20 -6.57 -0.52
N ARG A 145 -1.16 -7.35 -0.21
CA ARG A 145 -0.88 -8.68 -0.75
C ARG A 145 -0.90 -9.71 0.37
N ARG A 146 -1.42 -10.90 0.10
CA ARG A 146 -1.30 -12.00 1.06
C ARG A 146 0.19 -12.26 1.31
N ALA A 147 0.59 -12.33 2.57
CA ALA A 147 1.89 -12.92 2.90
C ALA A 147 1.78 -14.41 2.60
N TYR A 148 2.48 -14.87 1.56
CA TYR A 148 2.79 -16.28 1.43
C TYR A 148 3.85 -16.57 2.49
N GLY A 149 3.72 -17.68 3.22
CA GLY A 149 4.65 -18.06 4.29
C GLY A 149 6.06 -18.34 3.77
N GLU A 150 6.78 -19.25 4.42
CA GLU A 150 8.15 -19.64 4.04
C GLU A 150 8.30 -20.09 2.57
N SER A 151 7.19 -20.38 1.88
CA SER A 151 7.13 -20.64 0.44
C SER A 151 7.82 -19.58 -0.42
N SER A 152 7.92 -18.33 0.05
CA SER A 152 8.59 -17.25 -0.69
C SER A 152 10.12 -17.28 -0.60
N SER A 153 10.71 -17.99 0.36
CA SER A 153 12.18 -18.14 0.48
C SER A 153 12.72 -19.39 -0.22
N VAL A 154 11.83 -20.18 -0.83
CA VAL A 154 12.21 -21.45 -1.45
C VAL A 154 12.74 -21.21 -2.87
N ASP A 155 13.94 -21.71 -3.13
CA ASP A 155 14.55 -21.72 -4.46
C ASP A 155 13.84 -22.74 -5.36
N LEU A 156 13.07 -22.24 -6.33
CA LEU A 156 12.28 -23.05 -7.25
C LEU A 156 13.12 -23.98 -8.12
N THR A 157 14.42 -23.69 -8.31
CA THR A 157 15.31 -24.53 -9.10
C THR A 157 15.68 -25.80 -8.32
N LYS A 158 16.10 -25.64 -7.05
CA LYS A 158 16.37 -26.75 -6.13
C LYS A 158 15.14 -27.61 -5.88
N VAL A 159 13.95 -27.00 -5.77
CA VAL A 159 12.69 -27.73 -5.62
C VAL A 159 12.43 -28.67 -6.80
N LYS A 160 12.73 -28.26 -8.03
CA LYS A 160 12.52 -29.11 -9.21
C LYS A 160 13.45 -30.32 -9.23
N GLU A 161 14.68 -30.15 -8.78
CA GLU A 161 15.66 -31.23 -8.67
C GLU A 161 15.25 -32.22 -7.59
N GLU A 162 14.91 -31.73 -6.40
CA GLU A 162 14.42 -32.57 -5.30
C GLU A 162 13.08 -33.26 -5.63
N LEU A 163 12.18 -32.61 -6.38
CA LEU A 163 10.96 -33.23 -6.87
C LEU A 163 11.24 -34.45 -7.75
N LYS A 164 12.20 -34.34 -8.68
CA LYS A 164 12.59 -35.47 -9.54
C LYS A 164 13.14 -36.62 -8.71
N ARG A 165 13.97 -36.31 -7.71
CA ARG A 165 14.53 -37.30 -6.79
C ARG A 165 13.43 -38.01 -5.99
N ILE A 166 12.48 -37.26 -5.42
CA ILE A 166 11.36 -37.82 -4.65
C ILE A 166 10.47 -38.67 -5.56
N GLN A 167 10.17 -38.21 -6.79
CA GLN A 167 9.39 -38.98 -7.76
C GLN A 167 10.05 -40.32 -8.09
N ALA A 168 11.37 -40.35 -8.29
CA ALA A 168 12.10 -41.59 -8.52
C ALA A 168 11.97 -42.58 -7.35
N VAL A 169 12.06 -42.08 -6.11
CA VAL A 169 11.85 -42.92 -4.91
C VAL A 169 10.40 -43.41 -4.83
N VAL A 170 9.42 -42.53 -5.05
CA VAL A 170 7.99 -42.87 -5.00
C VAL A 170 7.62 -43.94 -6.02
N THR A 171 8.22 -43.92 -7.22
CA THR A 171 7.96 -44.96 -8.26
C THR A 171 8.42 -46.37 -7.86
N THR A 172 9.32 -46.51 -6.88
CA THR A 172 9.74 -47.84 -6.40
C THR A 172 8.70 -48.53 -5.52
N TYR A 173 7.71 -47.78 -5.04
CA TYR A 173 6.65 -48.30 -4.19
C TYR A 173 5.33 -48.41 -4.97
N LEU A 174 4.52 -49.42 -4.64
CA LEU A 174 3.16 -49.49 -5.17
C LEU A 174 2.33 -48.30 -4.64
N PRO A 175 1.39 -47.76 -5.43
CA PRO A 175 0.57 -46.60 -5.03
C PRO A 175 -0.14 -46.76 -3.68
N LYS A 176 -0.56 -47.99 -3.33
CA LYS A 176 -1.20 -48.32 -2.04
C LYS A 176 -0.30 -48.13 -0.80
N ASN A 177 1.01 -48.05 -1.00
CA ASN A 177 2.02 -47.90 0.05
C ASN A 177 2.64 -46.48 0.06
N VAL A 178 2.11 -45.56 -0.73
CA VAL A 178 2.56 -44.15 -0.76
C VAL A 178 1.61 -43.34 0.11
N PHE A 179 2.10 -42.92 1.28
CA PHE A 179 1.32 -42.12 2.23
C PHE A 179 1.82 -40.68 2.22
N ASN A 180 0.88 -39.73 2.11
CA ASN A 180 1.20 -38.31 2.26
C ASN A 180 1.11 -37.94 3.75
N MET A 181 2.24 -37.57 4.34
CA MET A 181 2.31 -37.00 5.69
C MET A 181 2.70 -35.53 5.53
N ASP A 182 1.76 -34.63 5.79
CA ASP A 182 2.00 -33.18 5.79
C ASP A 182 1.65 -32.62 7.18
N GLU A 183 2.50 -31.72 7.68
CA GLU A 183 2.26 -31.06 8.97
C GLU A 183 1.13 -30.05 8.82
N SER A 184 -0.08 -30.47 9.19
CA SER A 184 -1.22 -29.56 9.33
C SER A 184 -1.15 -28.85 10.69
N ALA A 185 -0.35 -27.79 10.79
CA ALA A 185 -0.38 -26.92 11.95
C ALA A 185 -1.64 -26.01 11.92
N PHE A 186 -2.49 -26.12 12.94
CA PHE A 186 -3.61 -25.17 13.15
C PHE A 186 -3.06 -23.83 13.62
N PHE A 187 -2.72 -22.97 12.67
CA PHE A 187 -2.35 -21.59 12.97
C PHE A 187 -3.61 -20.79 13.34
N THR A 188 -3.96 -20.75 14.63
CA THR A 188 -5.07 -19.92 15.15
C THR A 188 -4.82 -18.41 15.02
N ARG A 189 -3.58 -18.00 14.70
CA ARG A 189 -3.19 -16.62 14.39
C ARG A 189 -2.17 -16.57 13.25
N LEU A 190 -2.54 -17.03 12.06
CA LEU A 190 -1.83 -16.52 10.88
C LEU A 190 -1.94 -15.00 10.92
N CYS A 191 -0.82 -14.30 10.74
CA CYS A 191 -0.82 -12.88 10.44
C CYS A 191 -1.58 -12.72 9.12
N HIS A 192 -2.91 -12.59 9.20
CA HIS A 192 -3.82 -12.56 8.05
C HIS A 192 -3.73 -11.22 7.30
N GLU A 193 -2.69 -10.45 7.60
CA GLU A 193 -2.55 -9.08 7.18
C GLU A 193 -1.34 -8.91 6.27
N ALA A 194 -1.59 -8.05 5.32
CA ALA A 194 -1.06 -8.17 4.00
C ALA A 194 0.27 -7.42 3.85
N ARG A 195 1.17 -7.93 3.03
CA ARG A 195 2.31 -7.18 2.51
C ARG A 195 1.80 -5.97 1.72
N SER A 196 2.16 -4.77 2.13
CA SER A 196 2.18 -3.65 1.21
C SER A 196 3.31 -3.87 0.21
N ALA A 197 3.11 -3.53 -1.06
CA ALA A 197 4.19 -3.43 -2.04
C ALA A 197 3.77 -2.48 -3.17
N ARG A 198 4.68 -1.57 -3.56
CA ARG A 198 4.51 -0.74 -4.77
C ARG A 198 4.86 -1.53 -6.04
N ARG A 199 4.43 -1.01 -7.20
CA ARG A 199 5.20 -1.15 -8.45
C ARG A 199 6.51 -0.37 -8.28
N LYS A 200 7.66 -0.97 -8.59
CA LYS A 200 9.00 -0.33 -8.46
C LYS A 200 8.99 1.06 -9.12
N PRO A 201 9.23 2.18 -8.40
CA PRO A 201 9.57 3.44 -9.03
C PRO A 201 11.05 3.43 -9.47
N PRO A 202 11.45 4.24 -10.46
CA PRO A 202 12.86 4.42 -10.78
C PRO A 202 13.57 5.01 -9.56
N LEU A 203 14.69 4.40 -9.21
CA LEU A 203 15.57 4.85 -8.12
C LEU A 203 16.03 6.29 -8.42
N SER A 204 15.46 7.28 -7.75
CA SER A 204 16.09 8.61 -7.68
C SER A 204 16.68 8.77 -6.28
N SER A 205 18.00 8.72 -6.22
CA SER A 205 18.81 8.97 -5.04
C SER A 205 18.50 10.33 -4.44
N ARG A 206 17.90 10.34 -3.25
CA ARG A 206 18.05 11.48 -2.34
C ARG A 206 17.95 11.03 -0.90
N THR A 207 19.10 10.61 -0.38
CA THR A 207 19.34 10.41 1.05
C THR A 207 19.08 11.74 1.76
N ARG A 208 18.00 11.80 2.53
CA ARG A 208 17.83 12.83 3.57
C ARG A 208 17.70 12.08 4.88
N HIS A 209 18.82 11.98 5.58
CA HIS A 209 18.87 11.62 6.99
C HIS A 209 18.10 12.69 7.79
N VAL A 210 16.83 12.45 8.09
CA VAL A 210 16.09 13.21 9.11
C VAL A 210 15.22 12.23 9.90
N SER A 211 15.60 12.04 11.18
CA SER A 211 14.82 11.42 12.27
C SER A 211 14.18 10.04 12.00
N LEU A 212 14.99 9.04 11.64
CA LEU A 212 14.56 7.63 11.58
C LEU A 212 14.39 6.94 12.95
N TRP A 213 14.84 7.57 14.03
CA TRP A 213 14.86 6.96 15.37
C TRP A 213 13.50 6.43 15.87
N PRO A 214 12.37 7.15 15.72
CA PRO A 214 11.07 6.63 16.16
C PRO A 214 10.62 5.41 15.35
N ALA A 215 10.86 5.43 14.03
CA ALA A 215 10.51 4.35 13.12
C ALA A 215 11.37 3.11 13.39
N MET A 216 12.68 3.29 13.54
CA MET A 216 13.62 2.21 13.88
C MET A 216 13.28 1.60 15.24
N LEU A 217 13.05 2.38 16.30
CA LEU A 217 12.67 1.84 17.62
C LEU A 217 11.36 1.02 17.55
N THR A 218 10.36 1.49 16.79
CA THR A 218 9.14 0.70 16.58
C THR A 218 9.38 -0.56 15.77
N LEU A 219 10.26 -0.52 14.77
CA LEU A 219 10.62 -1.71 13.97
C LEU A 219 11.45 -2.70 14.79
N THR A 220 12.37 -2.24 15.64
CA THR A 220 13.14 -3.09 16.56
C THR A 220 12.22 -3.77 17.56
N ALA A 221 11.27 -3.05 18.15
CA ALA A 221 10.26 -3.64 19.03
C ALA A 221 9.41 -4.68 18.29
N LEU A 222 8.93 -4.36 17.08
CA LEU A 222 8.16 -5.30 16.25
C LEU A 222 8.97 -6.52 15.82
N ARG A 223 10.27 -6.36 15.57
CA ARG A 223 11.20 -7.45 15.28
C ARG A 223 11.37 -8.35 16.49
N SER A 224 11.48 -7.81 17.70
CA SER A 224 11.44 -8.60 18.94
C SER A 224 10.12 -9.37 19.07
N TYR A 225 8.96 -8.74 18.85
CA TYR A 225 7.67 -9.46 18.89
C TYR A 225 7.56 -10.56 17.82
N HIS A 226 8.04 -10.32 16.60
CA HIS A 226 8.05 -11.32 15.54
C HIS A 226 9.03 -12.47 15.84
N CYS A 227 10.16 -12.20 16.51
CA CYS A 227 11.12 -13.23 16.93
C CYS A 227 10.57 -14.05 18.11
N TYR A 228 9.95 -13.40 19.11
CA TYR A 228 9.30 -14.08 20.24
C TYR A 228 8.10 -14.95 19.82
N SER A 229 7.47 -14.65 18.67
CA SER A 229 6.42 -15.49 18.09
C SER A 229 6.95 -16.66 17.26
N LEU A 230 8.23 -16.65 16.88
CA LEU A 230 8.91 -17.72 16.15
C LEU A 230 9.70 -18.66 17.06
N GLU A 231 9.92 -18.31 18.32
CA GLU A 231 10.46 -19.26 19.30
C GLU A 231 9.37 -20.25 19.72
N PRO A 232 9.56 -21.56 19.50
CA PRO A 232 8.64 -22.55 20.01
C PRO A 232 8.67 -22.45 21.53
N ARG A 233 7.56 -21.98 22.13
CA ARG A 233 7.35 -22.11 23.57
C ARG A 233 7.46 -23.59 23.90
N ARG A 234 8.61 -24.02 24.43
CA ARG A 234 8.73 -25.29 25.14
C ARG A 234 7.72 -25.24 26.29
N SER A 235 6.56 -25.86 26.07
CA SER A 235 5.60 -26.16 27.12
C SER A 235 5.71 -27.65 27.45
N PRO A 236 5.63 -28.01 28.74
CA PRO A 236 6.16 -29.25 29.28
C PRO A 236 5.34 -30.46 28.84
N ALA A 237 6.00 -31.61 28.87
CA ALA A 237 5.47 -32.94 28.56
C ALA A 237 4.06 -33.15 29.14
N GLY A 238 3.07 -33.21 28.25
CA GLY A 238 1.70 -33.59 28.58
C GLY A 238 1.26 -34.65 27.60
N THR A 239 1.30 -35.91 28.04
CA THR A 239 0.78 -37.09 27.35
C THR A 239 -0.61 -36.81 26.78
N ARG A 240 -0.75 -36.88 25.44
CA ARG A 240 -2.07 -36.94 24.79
C ARG A 240 -2.07 -38.00 23.71
N THR A 241 -2.98 -38.93 23.92
CA THR A 241 -3.23 -40.18 23.20
C THR A 241 -3.41 -40.01 21.69
N ASN A 242 -2.69 -40.84 20.94
CA ASN A 242 -2.85 -41.07 19.51
C ASN A 242 -4.29 -41.45 19.15
N ARG A 243 -4.89 -40.71 18.22
CA ARG A 243 -6.05 -41.20 17.46
C ARG A 243 -5.77 -40.99 15.97
N ALA A 244 -5.15 -42.01 15.37
CA ALA A 244 -4.97 -42.11 13.93
C ALA A 244 -6.35 -42.10 13.25
N ARG A 245 -6.53 -41.22 12.26
CA ARG A 245 -7.69 -41.26 11.37
C ARG A 245 -7.18 -41.55 9.96
N CYS A 246 -7.17 -42.82 9.58
CA CYS A 246 -7.02 -43.24 8.19
C CYS A 246 -8.28 -42.87 7.42
N SER A 247 -8.16 -42.01 6.41
CA SER A 247 -9.21 -41.80 5.40
C SER A 247 -8.77 -42.48 4.10
N THR A 248 -9.40 -43.62 3.80
CA THR A 248 -9.33 -44.32 2.52
C THR A 248 -9.96 -43.48 1.41
N TRP A 249 -9.20 -43.15 0.37
CA TRP A 249 -9.71 -42.55 -0.85
C TRP A 249 -10.02 -43.64 -1.89
N ALA A 250 -11.27 -43.67 -2.36
CA ALA A 250 -11.72 -44.56 -3.44
C ALA A 250 -11.31 -43.98 -4.82
N PRO A 251 -11.00 -44.82 -5.82
CA PRO A 251 -10.57 -44.36 -7.13
C PRO A 251 -11.76 -43.91 -8.00
N GLN A 252 -11.66 -42.71 -8.59
CA GLN A 252 -12.54 -42.26 -9.66
C GLN A 252 -12.23 -43.04 -10.94
N ARG A 253 -13.26 -43.70 -11.47
CA ARG A 253 -13.25 -44.42 -12.75
C ARG A 253 -13.36 -43.40 -13.88
N VAL A 254 -12.40 -43.40 -14.80
CA VAL A 254 -12.44 -42.67 -16.06
C VAL A 254 -13.35 -43.47 -17.01
N GLY A 255 -14.32 -42.78 -17.61
CA GLY A 255 -15.04 -43.19 -18.81
C GLY A 255 -14.76 -42.19 -19.91
#